data_AF-A0A7X9GW16-F1
#
_entry.id   AF-A0A7X9GW16-F1
#
_cell.length_a   1.000
_cell.length_b   1.000
_cell.length_c   1.000
_cell.angle_alpha   90.00
_cell.angle_beta   90.00
_cell.angle_gamma   90.00
#
_symmetry.space_group_name_H-M   'P 1'
#
loop_
_entity.id
_entity.type
_entity.pdbx_description
1 polymer ?
#
loop_
_entity_poly.entity_id
_entity_poly.type
_entity_poly.pdbx_seq_one_letter_code
_entity_poly.pdbx_strand_id
1 'polypeptide(L)'
;DTGQKIELENKGELAGYIHARDKEVVEYMDRLNILVRTMAEEINKIHRLGYGLGEEKEPAGGMGRDFFKFENDNPAVTIVVNPELNDYNKIAVSKSGARGDGEIIKEILALREENLFDKYNSENPEEPLEIKSMDIDEYYRDLIMSLGLKREEARGIAYSQALQMKQIDERRQEISDVSMDEEMANMLKYQHSYIANSRVINAIDEMIEIVINLIR
;
A
#
# COMPACT_ATOMS: atom_id res chain seq x y z
N ASP A 1 7.41 21.83 -13.42
CA ASP A 1 7.53 20.37 -13.40
C ASP A 1 9.00 20.03 -13.60
N THR A 2 9.74 19.79 -12.51
CA THR A 2 11.22 19.77 -12.54
C THR A 2 11.81 18.39 -12.79
N GLY A 3 11.01 17.33 -12.90
CA GLY A 3 11.48 15.99 -13.25
C GLY A 3 12.51 15.37 -12.29
N GLN A 4 12.80 16.03 -11.16
CA GLN A 4 13.71 15.52 -10.15
C GLN A 4 12.94 14.73 -9.11
N LYS A 5 13.40 13.49 -8.88
CA LYS A 5 12.94 12.61 -7.81
C LYS A 5 13.09 13.35 -6.48
N ILE A 6 11.99 13.67 -5.81
CA ILE A 6 12.03 14.22 -4.47
C ILE A 6 12.43 13.07 -3.54
N GLU A 7 13.72 12.97 -3.23
CA GLU A 7 14.23 12.05 -2.22
C GLU A 7 13.90 12.61 -0.83
N LEU A 8 12.65 12.42 -0.40
CA LEU A 8 12.34 12.35 1.02
C LEU A 8 13.03 11.08 1.50
N GLU A 9 13.87 11.12 2.53
CA GLU A 9 14.64 9.98 3.06
C GLU A 9 13.76 8.85 3.65
N ASN A 10 12.65 8.48 3.00
CA ASN A 10 11.59 7.58 3.44
C ASN A 10 10.99 7.96 4.82
N LYS A 11 11.00 9.25 5.16
CA LYS A 11 10.54 9.75 6.46
C LYS A 11 9.29 10.62 6.32
N GLY A 12 8.42 10.49 7.31
CA GLY A 12 7.20 11.29 7.44
C GLY A 12 6.05 10.81 6.57
N GLU A 13 4.92 11.48 6.73
CA GLU A 13 3.64 11.11 6.12
C GLU A 13 3.67 11.18 4.59
N LEU A 14 4.29 12.23 4.02
CA LEU A 14 4.40 12.39 2.57
C LEU A 14 5.21 11.28 1.91
N ALA A 15 6.29 10.83 2.55
CA ALA A 15 7.07 9.69 2.05
C ALA A 15 6.26 8.40 2.12
N GLY A 16 5.43 8.23 3.15
CA GLY A 16 4.47 7.12 3.26
C GLY A 16 3.46 7.10 2.10
N TYR A 17 2.89 8.26 1.73
CA TYR A 17 2.01 8.35 0.58
C TYR A 17 2.70 8.06 -0.75
N ILE A 18 3.92 8.58 -0.94
CA ILE A 18 4.70 8.30 -2.15
C ILE A 18 5.05 6.81 -2.23
N HIS A 19 5.44 6.18 -1.12
CA HIS A 19 5.72 4.75 -1.08
C HIS A 19 4.48 3.91 -1.41
N ALA A 20 3.34 4.24 -0.82
CA ALA A 20 2.07 3.56 -1.10
C ALA A 20 1.69 3.70 -2.59
N ARG A 21 1.83 4.90 -3.16
CA ARG A 21 1.49 5.17 -4.57
C ARG A 21 2.45 4.48 -5.54
N ASP A 22 3.75 4.59 -5.30
CA ASP A 22 4.79 4.20 -6.28
C ASP A 22 5.24 2.75 -6.14
N LYS A 23 4.95 2.08 -5.02
CA LYS A 23 5.29 0.67 -4.79
C LYS A 23 4.06 -0.19 -4.56
N GLU A 24 3.34 0.05 -3.46
CA GLU A 24 2.24 -0.84 -3.04
C GLU A 24 1.13 -0.89 -4.09
N VAL A 25 0.64 0.27 -4.54
CA VAL A 25 -0.44 0.35 -5.54
C VAL A 25 0.02 -0.20 -6.89
N VAL A 26 1.27 0.09 -7.30
CA VAL A 26 1.83 -0.40 -8.57
C VAL A 26 1.86 -1.93 -8.58
N GLU A 27 2.31 -2.57 -7.49
CA GLU A 27 2.32 -4.02 -7.37
C GLU A 27 0.93 -4.64 -7.62
N TYR A 28 -0.10 -4.12 -6.96
CA TYR A 28 -1.46 -4.65 -7.11
C TYR A 28 -2.04 -4.36 -8.50
N MET A 29 -1.69 -3.23 -9.11
CA MET A 29 -2.06 -2.92 -10.50
C MET A 29 -1.42 -3.91 -11.48
N ASP A 30 -0.13 -4.22 -11.30
CA ASP A 30 0.60 -5.16 -12.15
C ASP A 30 0.02 -6.57 -12.04
N ARG A 31 -0.29 -7.02 -10.84
CA ARG A 31 -0.94 -8.32 -10.59
C ARG A 31 -2.34 -8.39 -11.20
N LEU A 32 -3.12 -7.31 -11.11
CA LEU A 32 -4.43 -7.24 -11.76
C LEU A 32 -4.29 -7.26 -13.29
N ASN A 33 -3.29 -6.57 -13.84
CA ASN A 33 -2.98 -6.61 -15.26
C ASN A 33 -2.59 -8.02 -15.72
N ILE A 34 -1.79 -8.75 -14.93
CA ILE A 34 -1.47 -10.17 -15.19
C ILE A 34 -2.74 -11.02 -15.21
N LEU A 35 -3.60 -10.89 -14.19
CA LEU A 35 -4.86 -11.63 -14.11
C LEU A 35 -5.70 -11.45 -15.37
N VAL A 36 -5.96 -10.18 -15.73
CA VAL A 36 -6.83 -9.84 -16.86
C VAL A 36 -6.21 -10.26 -18.19
N ARG A 37 -4.91 -10.02 -18.38
CA ARG A 37 -4.20 -10.39 -19.62
C ARG A 37 -4.23 -11.91 -19.84
N THR A 38 -3.79 -12.70 -18.87
CA THR A 38 -3.73 -14.16 -19.02
C THR A 38 -5.12 -14.75 -19.24
N MET A 39 -6.13 -14.29 -18.50
CA MET A 39 -7.51 -14.73 -18.70
C MET A 39 -8.01 -14.40 -20.11
N ALA A 40 -7.81 -13.16 -20.57
CA ALA A 40 -8.26 -12.73 -21.88
C ALA A 40 -7.53 -13.47 -23.02
N GLU A 41 -6.22 -13.69 -22.88
CA GLU A 41 -5.39 -14.39 -23.87
C GLU A 41 -5.77 -15.86 -24.00
N GLU A 42 -5.93 -16.60 -22.89
CA GLU A 42 -6.30 -18.02 -22.95
C GLU A 42 -7.75 -18.20 -23.46
N ILE A 43 -8.68 -17.32 -23.07
CA ILE A 43 -10.04 -17.32 -23.64
C ILE A 43 -10.00 -17.01 -25.14
N ASN A 44 -9.26 -16.00 -25.56
CA ASN A 44 -9.11 -15.64 -26.97
C ASN A 44 -8.52 -16.78 -27.78
N LYS A 45 -7.48 -17.43 -27.27
CA LYS A 45 -6.82 -18.57 -27.90
C LYS A 45 -7.81 -19.70 -28.18
N ILE A 46 -8.69 -20.02 -27.24
CA ILE A 46 -9.73 -21.04 -27.43
C ILE A 46 -10.84 -20.53 -28.37
N HIS A 47 -11.31 -19.30 -28.17
CA HIS A 47 -12.38 -18.70 -28.98
C HIS A 47 -12.00 -18.57 -30.47
N ARG A 48 -10.72 -18.29 -30.78
CA ARG A 48 -10.19 -18.25 -32.16
C ARG A 48 -10.39 -19.57 -32.92
N LEU A 49 -10.43 -20.70 -32.21
CA LEU A 49 -10.58 -22.04 -32.79
C LEU A 49 -12.04 -22.40 -33.11
N GLY A 50 -12.99 -21.62 -32.61
CA GLY A 50 -14.41 -21.87 -32.78
C GLY A 50 -15.00 -21.28 -34.06
N TYR A 51 -16.24 -21.67 -34.32
CA TYR A 51 -17.11 -21.16 -35.36
C TYR A 51 -18.38 -20.58 -34.72
N GLY A 52 -18.86 -19.51 -35.32
CA GLY A 52 -20.15 -18.90 -35.02
C GLY A 52 -21.33 -19.71 -35.55
N LEU A 53 -22.53 -19.27 -35.19
CA LEU A 53 -23.77 -19.92 -35.59
C LEU A 53 -24.03 -19.75 -37.09
N GLY A 54 -24.06 -20.86 -37.83
CA GLY A 54 -24.36 -20.87 -39.26
C GLY A 54 -23.18 -20.52 -40.15
N GLU A 55 -21.97 -20.45 -39.59
CA GLU A 55 -20.74 -20.29 -40.36
C GLU A 55 -20.23 -21.66 -40.82
N GLU A 56 -19.73 -21.70 -42.06
CA GLU A 56 -19.13 -22.91 -42.63
C GLU A 56 -17.74 -23.15 -42.03
N LYS A 57 -17.25 -24.41 -42.10
CA LYS A 57 -15.91 -24.81 -41.62
C LYS A 57 -14.78 -24.34 -42.55
N GLU A 58 -14.88 -23.11 -43.03
CA GLU A 58 -13.89 -22.48 -43.89
C GLU A 58 -13.63 -21.08 -43.35
N PRO A 59 -12.40 -20.77 -42.89
CA PRO A 59 -11.19 -21.58 -42.98
C PRO A 59 -11.12 -22.73 -41.94
N ALA A 60 -10.37 -23.78 -42.28
CA ALA A 60 -10.03 -24.85 -41.35
C ALA A 60 -9.18 -24.31 -40.19
N GLY A 61 -9.72 -24.37 -38.97
CA GLY A 61 -9.02 -23.92 -37.74
C GLY A 61 -9.76 -22.86 -36.94
N GLY A 62 -11.00 -22.52 -37.32
CA GLY A 62 -11.84 -21.53 -36.64
C GLY A 62 -11.79 -20.15 -37.29
N MET A 63 -12.60 -19.24 -36.79
CA MET A 63 -12.73 -17.90 -37.36
C MET A 63 -11.59 -16.94 -36.99
N GLY A 64 -10.71 -17.33 -36.07
CA GLY A 64 -9.59 -16.49 -35.64
C GLY A 64 -10.00 -15.19 -34.94
N ARG A 65 -11.26 -15.08 -34.49
CA ARG A 65 -11.78 -13.89 -33.81
C ARG A 65 -11.44 -13.92 -32.32
N ASP A 66 -10.98 -12.78 -31.81
CA ASP A 66 -10.83 -12.57 -30.37
C ASP A 66 -12.18 -12.31 -29.70
N PHE A 67 -12.35 -12.84 -28.50
CA PHE A 67 -13.48 -12.52 -27.63
C PHE A 67 -13.26 -11.20 -26.90
N PHE A 68 -12.07 -11.00 -26.34
CA PHE A 68 -11.64 -9.79 -25.65
C PHE A 68 -10.59 -9.03 -26.48
N LYS A 69 -10.65 -7.70 -26.46
CA LYS A 69 -9.58 -6.81 -26.94
C LYS A 69 -9.11 -5.97 -25.76
N PHE A 70 -7.82 -5.69 -25.69
CA PHE A 70 -7.20 -4.87 -24.65
C PHE A 70 -5.87 -4.30 -25.17
N GLU A 71 -5.38 -3.25 -24.52
CA GLU A 71 -4.06 -2.68 -24.79
C GLU A 71 -3.01 -3.34 -23.88
N ASN A 72 -1.83 -3.64 -24.42
CA ASN A 72 -0.78 -4.38 -23.70
C ASN A 72 -0.26 -3.67 -22.45
N ASP A 73 -0.31 -2.33 -22.45
CA ASP A 73 0.21 -1.52 -21.34
C ASP A 73 -0.70 -1.59 -20.11
N ASN A 74 -2.02 -1.61 -20.30
CA ASN A 74 -3.00 -1.58 -19.21
C ASN A 74 -4.20 -2.50 -19.50
N PRO A 75 -3.98 -3.83 -19.55
CA PRO A 75 -5.03 -4.79 -19.90
C PRO A 75 -6.24 -4.71 -18.96
N ALA A 76 -6.03 -4.50 -17.66
CA ALA A 76 -7.12 -4.43 -16.68
C ALA A 76 -8.05 -3.22 -16.88
N VAL A 77 -7.52 -2.11 -17.38
CA VAL A 77 -8.29 -0.87 -17.62
C VAL A 77 -8.99 -0.90 -18.97
N THR A 78 -8.34 -1.51 -19.96
CA THR A 78 -8.72 -1.41 -21.38
C THR A 78 -9.47 -2.62 -21.91
N ILE A 79 -9.63 -3.67 -21.12
CA ILE A 79 -10.34 -4.87 -21.54
C ILE A 79 -11.78 -4.55 -21.95
N VAL A 80 -12.11 -4.92 -23.17
CA VAL A 80 -13.45 -4.81 -23.74
C VAL A 80 -13.79 -6.07 -24.51
N VAL A 81 -15.08 -6.40 -24.60
CA VAL A 81 -15.54 -7.43 -25.54
C VAL A 81 -15.34 -6.91 -26.95
N ASN A 82 -14.85 -7.77 -27.85
CA ASN A 82 -14.61 -7.42 -29.24
C ASN A 82 -15.91 -6.87 -29.89
N PRO A 83 -15.92 -5.61 -30.37
CA PRO A 83 -17.13 -5.00 -30.96
C PRO A 83 -17.68 -5.75 -32.18
N GLU A 84 -16.85 -6.55 -32.86
CA GLU A 84 -17.28 -7.40 -33.96
C GLU A 84 -18.27 -8.50 -33.52
N LEU A 85 -18.26 -8.86 -32.24
CA LEU A 85 -19.14 -9.86 -31.63
C LEU A 85 -20.48 -9.29 -31.14
N ASN A 86 -20.79 -8.02 -31.47
CA ASN A 86 -22.13 -7.46 -31.29
C ASN A 86 -23.20 -8.25 -32.08
N ASP A 87 -22.79 -8.90 -33.17
CA ASP A 87 -23.60 -9.95 -33.80
C ASP A 87 -23.36 -11.27 -33.07
N TYR A 88 -24.37 -11.71 -32.31
CA TYR A 88 -24.29 -12.95 -31.51
C TYR A 88 -24.00 -14.20 -32.33
N ASN A 89 -24.30 -14.19 -33.64
CA ASN A 89 -23.97 -15.32 -34.50
C ASN A 89 -22.46 -15.46 -34.71
N LYS A 90 -21.67 -14.41 -34.43
CA LYS A 90 -20.20 -14.44 -34.57
C LYS A 90 -19.48 -14.94 -33.33
N ILE A 91 -20.17 -15.16 -32.22
CA ILE A 91 -19.58 -15.73 -31.02
C ILE A 91 -19.24 -17.19 -31.33
N ALA A 92 -17.95 -17.51 -31.27
CA ALA A 92 -17.39 -18.76 -31.73
C ALA A 92 -17.53 -19.85 -30.67
N VAL A 93 -18.74 -20.38 -30.49
CA VAL A 93 -19.06 -21.36 -29.43
C VAL A 93 -18.97 -22.82 -29.88
N SER A 94 -18.97 -23.06 -31.19
CA SER A 94 -19.01 -24.39 -31.78
C SER A 94 -17.67 -24.79 -32.36
N LYS A 95 -17.27 -26.05 -32.21
CA LYS A 95 -16.09 -26.61 -32.89
C LYS A 95 -16.44 -27.11 -34.29
N SER A 96 -17.72 -27.41 -34.53
CA SER A 96 -18.24 -27.98 -35.76
C SER A 96 -19.05 -27.02 -36.65
N GLY A 97 -19.42 -25.84 -36.16
CA GLY A 97 -20.39 -24.92 -36.79
C GLY A 97 -21.85 -25.39 -36.67
N ALA A 98 -22.09 -26.58 -36.11
CA ALA A 98 -23.43 -27.15 -36.00
C ALA A 98 -24.24 -26.48 -34.89
N ARG A 99 -25.56 -26.37 -35.11
CA ARG A 99 -26.48 -25.87 -34.08
C ARG A 99 -26.48 -26.81 -32.88
N GLY A 100 -26.26 -26.27 -31.69
CA GLY A 100 -26.25 -27.01 -30.43
C GLY A 100 -24.89 -27.57 -30.01
N ASP A 101 -23.84 -27.36 -30.79
CA ASP A 101 -22.47 -27.68 -30.38
C ASP A 101 -21.87 -26.51 -29.57
N GLY A 102 -21.57 -26.79 -28.31
CA GLY A 102 -20.99 -25.83 -27.36
C GLY A 102 -19.61 -26.26 -26.85
N GLU A 103 -18.86 -27.06 -27.60
CA GLU A 103 -17.59 -27.63 -27.14
C GLU A 103 -16.54 -26.57 -26.80
N ILE A 104 -16.48 -25.45 -27.54
CA ILE A 104 -15.55 -24.34 -27.26
C ILE A 104 -15.83 -23.72 -25.88
N ILE A 105 -17.10 -23.61 -25.50
CA ILE A 105 -17.48 -23.10 -24.19
C ILE A 105 -17.06 -24.07 -23.08
N LYS A 106 -17.13 -25.39 -23.32
CA LYS A 106 -16.61 -26.36 -22.34
C LYS A 106 -15.10 -26.27 -22.20
N GLU A 107 -14.37 -26.06 -23.30
CA GLU A 107 -12.92 -25.83 -23.26
C GLU A 107 -12.59 -24.53 -22.49
N ILE A 108 -13.34 -23.45 -22.69
CA ILE A 108 -13.21 -22.20 -21.91
C ILE A 108 -13.52 -22.44 -20.42
N LEU A 109 -14.56 -23.23 -20.10
CA LEU A 109 -14.89 -23.54 -18.71
C LEU A 109 -13.81 -24.38 -18.02
N ALA A 110 -13.11 -25.23 -18.78
CA ALA A 110 -12.02 -26.05 -18.26
C ALA A 110 -10.81 -25.21 -17.81
N LEU A 111 -10.60 -24.03 -18.40
CA LEU A 111 -9.53 -23.09 -17.99
C LEU A 111 -9.59 -22.71 -16.51
N ARG A 112 -10.77 -22.78 -15.88
CA ARG A 112 -10.92 -22.48 -14.45
C ARG A 112 -10.12 -23.43 -13.56
N GLU A 113 -9.96 -24.67 -13.99
CA GLU A 113 -9.25 -25.73 -13.24
C GLU A 113 -7.79 -25.87 -13.73
N GLU A 114 -7.37 -25.07 -14.71
CA GLU A 114 -6.01 -25.09 -15.23
C GLU A 114 -5.11 -24.11 -14.46
N ASN A 115 -3.89 -24.55 -14.18
CA ASN A 115 -2.88 -23.67 -13.61
C ASN A 115 -2.29 -22.77 -14.70
N LEU A 116 -2.78 -21.54 -14.77
CA LEU A 116 -2.43 -20.56 -15.79
C LEU A 116 -1.43 -19.52 -15.27
N PHE A 117 -1.32 -19.36 -13.95
CA PHE A 117 -0.60 -18.25 -13.34
C PHE A 117 0.67 -18.69 -12.62
N ASP A 118 1.69 -17.87 -12.78
CA ASP A 118 2.89 -17.91 -11.97
C ASP A 118 2.61 -17.29 -10.61
N LYS A 119 3.27 -17.82 -9.58
CA LYS A 119 3.20 -17.26 -8.23
C LYS A 119 4.01 -15.98 -8.17
N TYR A 120 3.32 -14.88 -7.91
CA TYR A 120 3.89 -13.54 -7.96
C TYR A 120 4.98 -13.33 -6.90
N ASN A 121 6.07 -12.67 -7.29
CA ASN A 121 7.17 -12.32 -6.42
C ASN A 121 7.21 -10.81 -6.20
N SER A 122 6.82 -10.35 -5.01
CA SER A 122 6.81 -8.93 -4.67
C SER A 122 8.23 -8.32 -4.55
N GLU A 123 9.27 -9.14 -4.33
CA GLU A 123 10.64 -8.65 -4.24
C GLU A 123 11.30 -8.51 -5.62
N ASN A 124 11.03 -9.45 -6.52
CA ASN A 124 11.52 -9.42 -7.90
C ASN A 124 10.41 -9.85 -8.88
N PRO A 125 9.62 -8.91 -9.41
CA PRO A 125 8.52 -9.22 -10.32
C PRO A 125 8.93 -9.92 -11.63
N GLU A 126 10.21 -9.82 -12.02
CA GLU A 126 10.74 -10.49 -13.21
C GLU A 126 11.01 -11.99 -12.99
N GLU A 127 11.10 -12.43 -11.73
CA GLU A 127 11.41 -13.81 -11.36
C GLU A 127 10.30 -14.40 -10.48
N PRO A 128 9.34 -15.13 -11.07
CA PRO A 128 8.25 -15.74 -10.30
C PRO A 128 8.76 -16.79 -9.31
N LEU A 129 8.07 -16.93 -8.18
CA LEU A 129 8.43 -17.91 -7.15
C LEU A 129 8.20 -19.35 -7.63
N GLU A 130 7.12 -19.56 -8.37
CA GLU A 130 6.71 -20.83 -8.93
C GLU A 130 6.05 -20.56 -10.30
N ILE A 131 6.37 -21.39 -11.31
CA ILE A 131 5.87 -21.22 -12.68
C ILE A 131 4.59 -22.03 -12.85
N LYS A 132 3.52 -21.40 -13.36
CA LYS A 132 2.21 -21.98 -13.68
C LYS A 132 1.71 -22.92 -12.59
N SER A 133 1.68 -22.43 -11.35
CA SER A 133 1.30 -23.22 -10.18
C SER A 133 -0.09 -22.87 -9.63
N MET A 134 -0.75 -21.84 -10.16
CA MET A 134 -2.02 -21.34 -9.63
C MET A 134 -3.09 -21.27 -10.71
N ASP A 135 -4.32 -21.64 -10.35
CA ASP A 135 -5.51 -21.42 -11.17
C ASP A 135 -6.02 -19.95 -11.05
N ILE A 136 -7.08 -19.60 -11.79
CA ILE A 136 -7.67 -18.25 -11.78
C ILE A 136 -8.18 -17.85 -10.38
N ASP A 137 -8.85 -18.78 -9.69
CA ASP A 137 -9.50 -18.52 -8.40
C ASP A 137 -8.46 -18.40 -7.28
N GLU A 138 -7.40 -19.21 -7.31
CA GLU A 138 -6.25 -19.16 -6.42
C GLU A 138 -5.46 -17.87 -6.60
N TYR A 139 -5.16 -17.47 -7.84
CA TYR A 139 -4.42 -16.24 -8.12
C TYR A 139 -5.18 -15.00 -7.63
N TYR A 140 -6.49 -14.92 -7.93
CA TYR A 140 -7.33 -13.82 -7.45
C TYR A 140 -7.44 -13.80 -5.93
N ARG A 141 -7.57 -14.97 -5.28
CA ARG A 141 -7.61 -15.07 -3.83
C ARG A 141 -6.31 -14.60 -3.20
N ASP A 142 -5.16 -15.01 -3.74
CA ASP A 142 -3.84 -14.58 -3.25
C ASP A 142 -3.66 -13.06 -3.41
N LEU A 143 -4.11 -12.48 -4.52
CA LEU A 143 -4.11 -11.03 -4.74
C LEU A 143 -4.88 -10.28 -3.63
N ILE A 144 -6.11 -10.71 -3.34
CA ILE A 144 -6.93 -10.05 -2.31
C ILE A 144 -6.41 -10.35 -0.89
N MET A 145 -5.94 -11.57 -0.63
CA MET A 145 -5.38 -11.95 0.68
C MET A 145 -4.11 -11.16 0.98
N SER A 146 -3.19 -11.07 0.03
CA SER A 146 -1.95 -10.30 0.20
C SER A 146 -2.22 -8.81 0.46
N LEU A 147 -3.18 -8.20 -0.26
CA LEU A 147 -3.64 -6.83 0.04
C LEU A 147 -4.19 -6.68 1.46
N GLY A 148 -5.01 -7.65 1.90
CA GLY A 148 -5.55 -7.68 3.26
C GLY A 148 -4.47 -7.80 4.32
N LEU A 149 -3.49 -8.68 4.11
CA LEU A 149 -2.36 -8.88 5.01
C LEU A 149 -1.46 -7.63 5.08
N LYS A 150 -1.15 -7.01 3.94
CA LYS A 150 -0.35 -5.79 3.89
C LYS A 150 -1.02 -4.61 4.59
N ARG A 151 -2.33 -4.47 4.44
CA ARG A 151 -3.11 -3.49 5.18
C ARG A 151 -3.01 -3.72 6.70
N GLU A 152 -3.17 -4.96 7.15
CA GLU A 152 -3.14 -5.28 8.58
C GLU A 152 -1.74 -5.10 9.18
N GLU A 153 -0.70 -5.49 8.44
CA GLU A 153 0.71 -5.23 8.78
C GLU A 153 0.96 -3.72 8.95
N ALA A 154 0.60 -2.91 7.95
CA ALA A 154 0.77 -1.46 8.00
C ALA A 154 0.02 -0.82 9.16
N ARG A 155 -1.21 -1.29 9.45
CA ARG A 155 -2.00 -0.82 10.59
C ARG A 155 -1.36 -1.17 11.93
N GLY A 156 -0.83 -2.39 12.07
CA GLY A 156 -0.12 -2.82 13.26
C GLY A 156 1.15 -1.99 13.50
N ILE A 157 1.92 -1.72 12.46
CA ILE A 157 3.10 -0.86 12.52
C ILE A 157 2.72 0.56 12.95
N ALA A 158 1.72 1.17 12.31
CA ALA A 158 1.25 2.51 12.64
C ALA A 158 0.77 2.63 14.09
N TYR A 159 0.00 1.65 14.56
CA TYR A 159 -0.47 1.59 15.95
C TYR A 159 0.70 1.49 16.94
N SER A 160 1.67 0.64 16.64
CA SER A 160 2.86 0.44 17.48
C SER A 160 3.71 1.70 17.57
N GLN A 161 3.90 2.40 16.44
CA GLN A 161 4.60 3.68 16.39
C GLN A 161 3.87 4.78 17.17
N ALA A 162 2.54 4.85 17.06
CA ALA A 162 1.75 5.80 17.85
C ALA A 162 1.89 5.56 19.36
N LEU A 163 1.89 4.29 19.79
CA LEU A 163 2.09 3.93 21.19
C LEU A 163 3.50 4.30 21.68
N GLN A 164 4.54 4.02 20.90
CA GLN A 164 5.91 4.39 21.24
C GLN A 164 6.07 5.90 21.36
N MET A 165 5.48 6.66 20.44
CA MET A 165 5.52 8.12 20.47
C MET A 165 4.83 8.67 21.73
N LYS A 166 3.69 8.09 22.12
CA LYS A 166 3.00 8.44 23.36
C LYS A 166 3.87 8.19 24.59
N GLN A 167 4.52 7.03 24.67
CA GLN A 167 5.41 6.70 25.80
C GLN A 167 6.61 7.63 25.89
N ILE A 168 7.18 8.04 24.74
CA ILE A 168 8.29 8.99 24.70
C ILE A 168 7.82 10.37 25.17
N ASP A 169 6.64 10.81 24.75
CA ASP A 169 6.09 12.10 25.18
C ASP A 169 5.78 12.11 26.69
N GLU A 170 5.19 11.03 27.22
CA GLU A 170 4.97 10.85 28.67
C GLU A 170 6.28 10.94 29.45
N ARG A 171 7.34 10.23 29.03
CA ARG A 171 8.68 10.34 29.67
C ARG A 171 9.29 11.73 29.55
N ARG A 172 9.07 12.40 28.42
CA ARG A 172 9.55 13.77 28.23
C ARG A 172 8.85 14.71 29.21
N GLN A 173 7.54 14.53 29.41
CA GLN A 173 6.78 15.25 30.42
C GLN A 173 7.31 14.92 31.82
N GLU A 174 7.48 13.65 32.21
CA GLU A 174 8.03 13.30 33.54
C GLU A 174 9.36 13.98 33.89
N ILE A 175 10.24 14.19 32.90
CA ILE A 175 11.54 14.85 33.11
C ILE A 175 11.45 16.38 33.01
N SER A 176 10.63 16.88 32.09
CA SER A 176 10.60 18.31 31.74
C SER A 176 9.49 19.07 32.47
N ASP A 177 8.53 18.35 33.05
CA ASP A 177 7.41 18.92 33.78
C ASP A 177 7.92 19.32 35.16
N VAL A 178 7.93 20.63 35.40
CA VAL A 178 8.40 21.18 36.65
C VAL A 178 7.21 21.23 37.62
N SER A 179 7.39 20.66 38.81
CA SER A 179 6.37 20.77 39.84
C SER A 179 6.25 22.22 40.30
N MET A 180 5.08 22.83 40.08
CA MET A 180 4.79 24.19 40.59
C MET A 180 4.99 24.30 42.10
N ASP A 181 4.78 23.21 42.84
CA ASP A 181 5.01 23.17 44.28
C ASP A 181 6.51 23.17 44.62
N GLU A 182 7.34 22.50 43.80
CA GLU A 182 8.80 22.51 43.94
C GLU A 182 9.39 23.87 43.52
N GLU A 183 8.88 24.48 42.46
CA GLU A 183 9.21 25.87 42.09
C GLU A 183 8.79 26.86 43.16
N MET A 184 7.60 26.69 43.76
CA MET A 184 7.12 27.54 44.85
C MET A 184 7.96 27.34 46.12
N ALA A 185 8.32 26.12 46.47
CA ALA A 185 9.21 25.83 47.59
C ALA A 185 10.61 26.44 47.37
N ASN A 186 11.15 26.35 46.15
CA ASN A 186 12.41 27.00 45.78
C ASN A 186 12.28 28.53 45.83
N MET A 187 11.18 29.10 45.35
CA MET A 187 10.91 30.53 45.40
C MET A 187 10.83 31.02 46.86
N LEU A 188 10.09 30.31 47.72
CA LEU A 188 10.03 30.60 49.16
C LEU A 188 11.40 30.47 49.84
N LYS A 189 12.18 29.44 49.49
CA LYS A 189 13.55 29.25 50.00
C LYS A 189 14.43 30.43 49.61
N TYR A 190 14.41 30.85 48.34
CA TYR A 190 15.18 32.01 47.88
C TYR A 190 14.70 33.32 48.52
N GLN A 191 13.39 33.49 48.72
CA GLN A 191 12.83 34.64 49.44
C GLN A 191 13.32 34.69 50.89
N HIS A 192 13.29 33.56 51.61
CA HIS A 192 13.80 33.47 52.99
C HIS A 192 15.30 33.71 53.07
N SER A 193 16.09 33.13 52.16
CA SER A 193 17.54 33.39 52.07
C SER A 193 17.84 34.86 51.79
N TYR A 194 17.07 35.52 50.92
CA TYR A 194 17.21 36.94 50.62
C TYR A 194 16.92 37.82 51.86
N ILE A 195 15.84 37.52 52.59
CA ILE A 195 15.49 38.23 53.83
C ILE A 195 16.57 38.02 54.90
N ALA A 196 17.07 36.79 55.06
CA ALA A 196 18.14 36.47 56.00
C ALA A 196 19.43 37.23 55.67
N ASN A 197 19.85 37.22 54.40
CA ASN A 197 21.03 37.96 53.94
C ASN A 197 20.87 39.46 54.15
N SER A 198 19.68 40.02 53.89
CA SER A 198 19.40 41.45 54.12
C SER A 198 19.56 41.82 55.60
N ARG A 199 19.15 40.94 56.53
CA ARG A 199 19.37 41.15 57.98
C ARG A 199 20.84 41.09 58.35
N VAL A 200 21.61 40.17 57.75
CA VAL A 200 23.05 40.08 57.97
C VAL A 200 23.76 41.34 57.46
N ILE A 201 23.38 41.84 56.29
CA ILE A 201 23.90 43.10 55.74
C ILE A 201 23.57 44.26 56.67
N ASN A 202 22.32 44.38 57.14
CA ASN A 202 21.95 45.44 58.09
C ASN A 202 22.77 45.35 59.39
N ALA A 203 22.99 44.16 59.92
CA ALA A 203 23.82 43.98 61.11
C ALA A 203 25.30 44.36 60.84
N ILE A 204 25.81 44.07 59.64
CA ILE A 204 27.14 44.52 59.20
C ILE A 204 27.18 46.04 59.10
N ASP A 205 26.18 46.68 58.50
CA ASP A 205 26.09 48.14 58.38
C ASP A 205 26.06 48.80 59.77
N GLU A 206 25.26 48.28 60.71
CA GLU A 206 25.24 48.74 62.11
C GLU A 206 26.60 48.56 62.80
N MET A 207 27.28 47.43 62.59
CA MET A 207 28.63 47.20 63.13
C MET A 207 29.66 48.17 62.54
N ILE A 208 29.60 48.45 61.22
CA ILE A 208 30.45 49.42 60.54
C ILE A 208 30.21 50.81 61.11
N GLU A 209 28.95 51.20 61.33
CA GLU A 209 28.59 52.49 61.89
C GLU A 209 29.12 52.66 63.33
N ILE A 210 29.03 51.62 64.17
CA ILE A 210 29.60 51.62 65.52
C ILE A 210 31.13 51.78 65.47
N VAL A 211 31.82 51.02 64.61
CA VAL A 211 33.29 51.11 64.46
C VAL A 211 33.72 52.49 63.99
N ILE A 212 33.02 53.08 63.02
CA ILE A 212 33.31 54.43 62.51
C ILE A 212 33.11 55.50 63.61
N ASN A 213 32.05 55.40 64.40
CA ASN A 213 31.77 56.35 65.46
C ASN A 213 32.71 56.20 66.68
N LEU A 214 33.33 55.04 66.89
CA LEU A 214 34.35 54.80 67.93
C LEU A 214 35.74 55.36 67.58
N ILE A 215 36.03 55.61 66.30
CA ILE A 215 37.33 56.12 65.82
C ILE A 215 37.40 57.66 65.85
N ARG A 216 36.32 58.33 66.24
CA ARG A 216 36.21 59.79 66.33
C ARG A 216 36.38 60.30 67.76
#